data_AF-A0AAE7GSN3-F1
#
_entry.id   AF-A0AAE7GSN3-F1
#
_cell.length_a   1.000
_cell.length_b   1.000
_cell.length_c   1.000
_cell.angle_alpha   90.00
_cell.angle_beta   90.00
_cell.angle_gamma   90.00
#
_symmetry.space_group_name_H-M   'P 1'
#
loop_
_entity.id
_entity.type
_entity.pdbx_description
1 polymer ?
#
loop_
_entity_poly.entity_id
_entity_poly.type
_entity_poly.pdbx_seq_one_letter_code
_entity_poly.pdbx_strand_id
1 'polypeptide(L)'
;MTTPSDKPQYKELLHFLGYFGKHCFDNEKTFFSNNEVLELAIHFNKKTLSNYNVQDFIDPLVQSGILSLHKNEVTFSQPSFMYYAISYFMKHDEELKNKILSPDNYLLLDKVVEYYASQNASSLELLNILQERTKLIIDEMASTIKEDKNTDVSNLDINSMERISILDLISSREDVETYVEKLKSDKVANDNHLDEVAPLNSEDQNCEINIEEQDDKVGLPNLLLQNLSLYSRVFRNTELTMDPEKTIDIFNDITDGYMFYMKSFILMMDESYVIPYILPALEKKMAEDNLSEKEKKKVIELFKTVLSLVRSAMPNNIQMVMTDVISSKKPRIENIIKATRENTTDEVKNAILGYVLMDIKDENILPLVNELSKIKNNIVQESLFFKINHAIISNYDLPRKDIESLKGTLKKIAIDKKMTNMPTISSAMSAINDDGIIK
;
A
#
# COMPACT_ATOMS: atom_id res chain seq x y z
N MET A 1 14.10 23.15 35.73
CA MET A 1 14.79 24.40 35.37
C MET A 1 13.72 25.39 34.95
N THR A 2 13.67 26.58 35.53
CA THR A 2 12.77 27.66 35.14
C THR A 2 13.41 28.42 33.98
N THR A 3 12.84 28.32 32.78
CA THR A 3 13.29 29.09 31.61
C THR A 3 13.12 30.59 31.90
N PRO A 4 14.15 31.42 31.72
CA PRO A 4 14.05 32.84 32.01
C PRO A 4 13.10 33.53 31.01
N SER A 5 12.36 34.56 31.47
CA SER A 5 11.26 35.20 30.72
C SER A 5 11.71 36.00 29.49
N ASP A 6 13.02 36.15 29.31
CA ASP A 6 13.68 36.88 28.25
C ASP A 6 14.12 35.99 27.07
N LYS A 7 13.78 34.70 27.09
CA LYS A 7 14.05 33.75 26.00
C LYS A 7 12.78 33.11 25.46
N PRO A 8 12.75 32.72 24.17
CA PRO A 8 11.66 31.94 23.61
C PRO A 8 11.48 30.64 24.40
N GLN A 9 10.25 30.31 24.79
CA GLN A 9 9.96 29.01 25.40
C GLN A 9 9.69 27.97 24.31
N TYR A 10 9.44 26.73 24.72
CA TYR A 10 9.24 25.61 23.82
C TYR A 10 8.18 25.86 22.74
N LYS A 11 7.06 26.52 23.09
CA LYS A 11 5.98 26.80 22.14
C LYS A 11 6.38 27.85 21.11
N GLU A 12 7.08 28.90 21.53
CA GLU A 12 7.61 29.94 20.65
C GLU A 12 8.67 29.39 19.71
N LEU A 13 9.55 28.51 20.19
CA LEU A 13 10.54 27.79 19.37
C LEU A 13 9.86 26.90 18.34
N LEU A 14 8.84 26.14 18.74
CA LEU A 14 8.09 25.27 17.84
C LEU A 14 7.30 26.07 16.78
N HIS A 15 6.74 27.20 17.17
CA HIS A 15 6.04 28.10 16.27
C HIS A 15 7.02 28.76 15.28
N PHE A 16 8.21 29.18 15.73
CA PHE A 16 9.28 29.68 14.84
C PHE A 16 9.77 28.58 13.89
N LEU A 17 9.94 27.35 14.36
CA LEU A 17 10.31 26.20 13.52
C LEU A 17 9.28 25.97 12.41
N GLY A 18 7.99 26.04 12.74
CA GLY A 18 6.90 25.95 11.76
C GLY A 18 6.91 27.12 10.77
N TYR A 19 7.21 28.33 11.23
CA TYR A 19 7.37 29.50 10.37
C TYR A 19 8.56 29.38 9.41
N PHE A 20 9.67 28.81 9.87
CA PHE A 20 10.81 28.44 9.03
C PHE A 20 10.43 27.36 8.00
N GLY A 21 9.74 26.30 8.42
CA GLY A 21 9.22 25.27 7.52
C GLY A 21 8.30 25.83 6.43
N LYS A 22 7.39 26.76 6.78
CA LYS A 22 6.56 27.49 5.80
C LYS A 22 7.44 28.25 4.80
N HIS A 23 8.46 28.94 5.28
CA HIS A 23 9.36 29.71 4.42
C HIS A 23 10.13 28.82 3.44
N CYS A 24 10.61 27.66 3.89
CA CYS A 24 11.19 26.64 3.03
C CYS A 24 10.22 26.19 1.93
N PHE A 25 8.96 25.88 2.30
CA PHE A 25 7.93 25.47 1.36
C PHE A 25 7.57 26.56 0.34
N ASP A 26 7.36 27.80 0.77
CA ASP A 26 6.95 28.90 -0.12
C ASP A 26 8.03 29.32 -1.12
N ASN A 27 9.30 29.03 -0.82
CA ASN A 27 10.43 29.35 -1.69
C ASN A 27 11.00 28.12 -2.41
N GLU A 28 10.41 26.94 -2.21
CA GLU A 28 10.91 25.68 -2.77
C GLU A 28 12.41 25.45 -2.46
N LYS A 29 12.83 25.77 -1.23
CA LYS A 29 14.21 25.66 -0.76
C LYS A 29 14.32 24.79 0.48
N THR A 30 15.37 23.97 0.55
CA THR A 30 15.67 23.11 1.71
C THR A 30 16.69 23.72 2.68
N PHE A 31 17.35 24.80 2.28
CA PHE A 31 18.35 25.50 3.09
C PHE A 31 18.29 27.01 2.86
N PHE A 32 18.73 27.75 3.86
CA PHE A 32 18.90 29.21 3.81
C PHE A 32 20.21 29.60 4.44
N SER A 33 20.83 30.68 3.99
CA SER A 33 22.00 31.22 4.68
C SER A 33 21.62 31.65 6.10
N ASN A 34 22.59 31.62 7.01
CA ASN A 34 22.37 32.03 8.40
C ASN A 34 21.83 33.47 8.50
N ASN A 35 22.24 34.36 7.58
CA ASN A 35 21.73 35.73 7.51
C ASN A 35 20.23 35.76 7.15
N GLU A 36 19.79 34.96 6.17
CA GLU A 36 18.37 34.86 5.81
C GLU A 36 17.54 34.31 6.99
N VAL A 37 18.06 33.33 7.74
CA VAL A 37 17.37 32.80 8.93
C VAL A 37 17.30 33.83 10.06
N LEU A 38 18.35 34.63 10.26
CA LEU A 38 18.33 35.74 11.22
C LEU A 38 17.29 36.80 10.82
N GLU A 39 17.21 37.16 9.53
CA GLU A 39 16.17 38.08 9.03
C GLU A 39 14.76 37.51 9.23
N LEU A 40 14.59 36.20 9.00
CA LEU A 40 13.33 35.52 9.25
C LEU A 40 12.94 35.57 10.73
N ALA A 41 13.89 35.38 11.65
CA ALA A 41 13.67 35.50 13.09
C ALA A 41 13.33 36.94 13.52
N ILE A 42 13.94 37.96 12.91
CA ILE A 42 13.57 39.37 13.13
C ILE A 42 12.12 39.61 12.70
N HIS A 43 11.73 39.10 11.53
CA HIS A 43 10.36 39.23 11.03
C HIS A 43 9.36 38.49 11.92
N PHE A 44 9.73 37.31 12.40
CA PHE A 44 8.92 36.53 13.31
C PHE A 44 8.67 37.28 14.63
N ASN A 45 9.72 37.81 15.27
CA ASN A 45 9.61 38.65 16.47
C ASN A 45 8.64 39.83 16.28
N LYS A 46 8.73 40.52 15.12
CA LYS A 46 7.81 41.62 14.80
C LYS A 46 6.36 41.16 14.70
N LYS A 47 6.12 40.00 14.09
CA LYS A 47 4.77 39.42 13.96
C LYS A 47 4.20 38.98 15.30
N THR A 48 5.02 38.41 16.19
CA THR A 48 4.59 37.92 17.50
C THR A 48 4.66 38.98 18.61
N LEU A 49 5.07 40.21 18.27
CA LEU A 49 5.32 41.31 19.22
C LEU A 49 6.30 40.92 20.34
N SER A 50 7.22 40.01 20.02
CA SER A 50 8.27 39.55 20.92
C SER A 50 9.53 40.39 20.74
N ASN A 51 10.36 40.46 21.78
CA ASN A 51 11.62 41.20 21.76
C ASN A 51 12.80 40.34 22.24
N TYR A 52 12.77 39.05 21.89
CA TYR A 52 13.84 38.11 22.21
C TYR A 52 15.06 38.37 21.33
N ASN A 53 16.24 38.01 21.81
CA ASN A 53 17.40 37.92 20.94
C ASN A 53 17.14 36.85 19.87
N VAL A 54 17.30 37.21 18.59
CA VAL A 54 16.99 36.32 17.46
C VAL A 54 17.81 35.02 17.48
N GLN A 55 19.02 35.07 18.03
CA GLN A 55 19.85 33.88 18.16
C GLN A 55 19.27 32.87 19.15
N ASP A 56 18.50 33.33 20.16
CA ASP A 56 17.84 32.45 21.13
C ASP A 56 16.70 31.63 20.49
N PHE A 57 16.29 31.91 19.24
CA PHE A 57 15.43 31.00 18.47
C PHE A 57 16.21 29.90 17.76
N ILE A 58 17.39 30.23 17.23
CA ILE A 58 18.15 29.36 16.32
C ILE A 58 19.04 28.39 17.11
N ASP A 59 19.79 28.90 18.10
CA ASP A 59 20.75 28.09 18.86
C ASP A 59 20.14 26.85 19.51
N PRO A 60 18.98 26.92 20.18
CA PRO A 60 18.38 25.72 20.78
C PRO A 60 17.97 24.67 19.74
N LEU A 61 17.54 25.10 18.55
CA LEU A 61 17.12 24.21 17.46
C LEU A 61 18.32 23.52 16.80
N VAL A 62 19.46 24.22 16.70
CA VAL A 62 20.72 23.64 16.21
C VAL A 62 21.33 22.71 17.26
N GLN A 63 21.39 23.13 18.53
CA GLN A 63 21.94 22.32 19.63
C GLN A 63 21.15 21.03 19.88
N SER A 64 19.83 21.04 19.63
CA SER A 64 18.99 19.85 19.72
C SER A 64 19.09 18.93 18.50
N GLY A 65 19.81 19.35 17.45
CA GLY A 65 19.97 18.58 16.22
C GLY A 65 18.73 18.55 15.32
N ILE A 66 17.75 19.42 15.55
CA ILE A 66 16.58 19.57 14.66
C ILE A 66 16.98 20.33 13.40
N LEU A 67 17.76 21.40 13.57
CA LEU A 67 18.40 22.12 12.49
C LEU A 67 19.89 21.78 12.46
N SER A 68 20.48 21.77 11.28
CA SER A 68 21.93 21.70 11.11
C SER A 68 22.46 23.02 10.55
N LEU A 69 23.65 23.41 11.01
CA LEU A 69 24.39 24.56 10.52
C LEU A 69 25.68 24.06 9.84
N HIS A 70 25.70 24.09 8.50
CA HIS A 70 26.86 23.70 7.70
C HIS A 70 27.23 24.82 6.74
N LYS A 71 28.52 25.19 6.69
CA LYS A 71 29.04 26.23 5.76
C LYS A 71 28.21 27.53 5.72
N ASN A 72 27.71 27.97 6.88
CA ASN A 72 26.86 29.16 7.04
C ASN A 72 25.45 29.03 6.44
N GLU A 73 24.98 27.80 6.20
CA GLU A 73 23.62 27.47 5.78
C GLU A 73 22.93 26.69 6.89
N VAL A 74 21.65 27.02 7.11
CA VAL A 74 20.77 26.39 8.08
C VAL A 74 19.75 25.56 7.31
N THR A 75 19.64 24.28 7.68
CA THR A 75 18.69 23.32 7.09
C THR A 75 18.09 22.45 8.18
N PHE A 76 16.98 21.76 7.89
CA PHE A 76 16.51 20.68 8.74
C PHE A 76 17.50 19.51 8.65
N SER A 77 17.83 18.90 9.79
CA SER A 77 18.74 17.75 9.82
C SER A 77 18.12 16.49 9.22
N GLN A 78 16.79 16.40 9.19
CA GLN A 78 16.02 15.29 8.67
C GLN A 78 14.71 15.81 8.03
N PRO A 79 14.23 15.22 6.93
CA PRO A 79 12.97 15.61 6.29
C PRO A 79 11.76 15.52 7.23
N SER A 80 11.75 14.54 8.14
CA SER A 80 10.69 14.35 9.13
C SER A 80 10.50 15.55 10.06
N PHE A 81 11.58 16.26 10.42
CA PHE A 81 11.49 17.48 11.21
C PHE A 81 10.84 18.62 10.42
N MET A 82 11.16 18.75 9.13
CA MET A 82 10.50 19.73 8.26
C MET A 82 9.02 19.42 8.09
N TYR A 83 8.66 18.17 7.81
CA TYR A 83 7.26 17.75 7.67
C TYR A 83 6.45 18.02 8.93
N TYR A 84 7.01 17.68 10.10
CA TYR A 84 6.39 17.95 11.40
C TYR A 84 6.23 19.45 11.69
N ALA A 85 7.24 20.26 11.34
CA ALA A 85 7.22 21.70 11.53
C ALA A 85 6.12 22.36 10.69
N ILE A 86 6.04 22.01 9.40
CA ILE A 86 5.00 22.50 8.50
C ILE A 86 3.63 22.06 8.99
N SER A 87 3.46 20.77 9.33
CA SER A 87 2.17 20.24 9.79
C SER A 87 1.71 20.92 11.08
N TYR A 88 2.64 21.23 11.99
CA TYR A 88 2.33 22.00 13.20
C TYR A 88 1.82 23.40 12.86
N PHE A 89 2.49 24.08 11.91
CA PHE A 89 2.15 25.45 11.53
C PHE A 89 0.81 25.57 10.80
N MET A 90 0.33 24.51 10.12
CA MET A 90 -1.00 24.47 9.51
C MET A 90 -2.14 24.76 10.50
N LYS A 91 -1.95 24.53 11.81
CA LYS A 91 -2.96 24.88 12.85
C LYS A 91 -3.07 26.37 13.12
N HIS A 92 -2.08 27.14 12.68
CA HIS A 92 -1.94 28.56 12.95
C HIS A 92 -2.03 29.41 11.68
N ASP A 93 -2.00 28.77 10.51
CA ASP A 93 -1.98 29.41 9.19
C ASP A 93 -2.91 28.67 8.23
N GLU A 94 -4.15 29.17 8.12
CA GLU A 94 -5.18 28.61 7.24
C GLU A 94 -4.80 28.71 5.75
N GLU A 95 -4.03 29.72 5.34
CA GLU A 95 -3.56 29.85 3.96
C GLU A 95 -2.60 28.72 3.62
N LEU A 96 -1.62 28.45 4.50
CA LEU A 96 -0.71 27.32 4.36
C LEU A 96 -1.46 25.99 4.36
N LYS A 97 -2.40 25.82 5.29
CA LYS A 97 -3.24 24.61 5.38
C LYS A 97 -3.99 24.37 4.06
N ASN A 98 -4.64 25.39 3.51
CA ASN A 98 -5.37 25.28 2.25
C ASN A 98 -4.44 25.00 1.06
N LYS A 99 -3.24 25.59 1.03
CA LYS A 99 -2.24 25.34 -0.02
C LYS A 99 -1.73 23.90 0.01
N ILE A 100 -1.44 23.34 1.20
CA ILE A 100 -0.98 21.96 1.37
C ILE A 100 -2.11 20.97 1.05
N LEU A 101 -3.32 21.24 1.55
CA LEU A 101 -4.49 20.38 1.32
C LEU A 101 -5.12 20.60 -0.06
N SER A 102 -4.52 21.34 -0.98
CA SER A 102 -5.01 21.50 -2.34
C SER A 102 -4.89 20.18 -3.15
N PRO A 103 -5.63 20.02 -4.25
CA PRO A 103 -5.51 18.84 -5.12
C PRO A 103 -4.08 18.62 -5.63
N ASP A 104 -3.34 19.69 -5.87
CA ASP A 104 -2.02 19.64 -6.48
C ASP A 104 -0.92 19.20 -5.48
N ASN A 105 -1.08 19.51 -4.19
CA ASN A 105 0.00 19.36 -3.21
C ASN A 105 -0.15 18.20 -2.22
N TYR A 106 -1.37 17.74 -1.94
CA TYR A 106 -1.59 16.86 -0.78
C TYR A 106 -0.92 15.48 -0.86
N LEU A 107 -0.73 14.94 -2.08
CA LEU A 107 0.00 13.69 -2.29
C LEU A 107 1.52 13.91 -2.33
N LEU A 108 1.97 15.04 -2.84
CA LEU A 108 3.38 15.45 -2.78
C LEU A 108 3.83 15.68 -1.33
N LEU A 109 2.91 16.12 -0.48
CA LEU A 109 3.11 16.42 0.93
C LEU A 109 2.39 15.43 1.84
N ASP A 110 2.27 14.17 1.42
CA ASP A 110 1.51 13.14 2.12
C ASP A 110 1.94 12.98 3.60
N LYS A 111 3.24 13.10 3.89
CA LYS A 111 3.79 13.06 5.26
C LYS A 111 3.38 14.25 6.10
N VAL A 112 3.28 15.44 5.50
CA VAL A 112 2.78 16.63 6.20
C VAL A 112 1.31 16.43 6.57
N VAL A 113 0.51 15.92 5.63
CA VAL A 113 -0.91 15.58 5.87
C VAL A 113 -1.04 14.50 6.96
N GLU A 114 -0.20 13.46 6.90
CA GLU A 114 -0.16 12.38 7.89
C GLU A 114 0.18 12.90 9.30
N TYR A 115 1.20 13.74 9.45
CA TYR A 115 1.54 14.36 10.73
C TYR A 115 0.44 15.30 11.21
N TYR A 116 -0.16 16.08 10.33
CA TYR A 116 -1.28 16.97 10.68
C TYR A 116 -2.47 16.17 11.21
N ALA A 117 -2.76 14.99 10.65
CA ALA A 117 -3.77 14.07 11.15
C ALA A 117 -3.43 13.55 12.56
N SER A 118 -2.19 13.11 12.80
CA SER A 118 -1.75 12.66 14.13
C SER A 118 -1.85 13.76 15.19
N GLN A 119 -1.53 14.99 14.82
CA GLN A 119 -1.63 16.13 15.72
C GLN A 119 -3.09 16.57 15.98
N ASN A 120 -4.04 16.17 15.13
CA ASN A 120 -5.47 16.48 15.24
C ASN A 120 -6.31 15.19 15.24
N ALA A 121 -5.93 14.22 16.07
CA ALA A 121 -6.42 12.84 16.04
C ALA A 121 -7.93 12.65 16.27
N SER A 122 -8.67 13.71 16.63
CA SER A 122 -10.14 13.70 16.79
C SER A 122 -10.89 14.37 15.64
N SER A 123 -10.19 14.98 14.67
CA SER A 123 -10.81 15.68 13.56
C SER A 123 -11.13 14.74 12.39
N LEU A 124 -12.35 14.84 11.87
CA LEU A 124 -12.77 14.13 10.64
C LEU A 124 -12.51 14.94 9.37
N GLU A 125 -12.04 16.18 9.49
CA GLU A 125 -11.88 17.10 8.34
C GLU A 125 -11.02 16.49 7.23
N LEU A 126 -9.85 15.97 7.56
CA LEU A 126 -8.94 15.36 6.58
C LEU A 126 -9.52 14.07 5.98
N LEU A 127 -10.25 13.30 6.78
CA LEU A 127 -10.89 12.07 6.31
C LEU A 127 -11.95 12.42 5.27
N ASN A 128 -12.78 13.43 5.52
CA ASN A 128 -13.80 13.88 4.57
C ASN A 128 -13.16 14.40 3.27
N ILE A 129 -12.08 15.19 3.35
CA ILE A 129 -11.36 15.66 2.16
C ILE A 129 -10.84 14.49 1.32
N LEU A 130 -10.23 13.48 1.97
CA LEU A 130 -9.69 12.30 1.29
C LEU A 130 -10.79 11.38 0.77
N GLN A 131 -11.92 11.29 1.45
CA GLN A 131 -13.13 10.59 1.00
C GLN A 131 -13.68 11.21 -0.29
N GLU A 132 -13.86 12.53 -0.30
CA GLU A 132 -14.34 13.27 -1.48
C GLU A 132 -13.39 13.09 -2.67
N ARG A 133 -12.08 13.16 -2.45
CA ARG A 133 -11.07 12.90 -3.50
C ARG A 133 -11.10 11.47 -4.01
N THR A 134 -11.21 10.50 -3.11
CA THR A 134 -11.33 9.08 -3.49
C THR A 134 -12.52 8.91 -4.42
N LYS A 135 -13.67 9.50 -4.06
CA LYS A 135 -14.89 9.43 -4.87
C LYS A 135 -14.71 10.07 -6.25
N LEU A 136 -14.13 11.26 -6.32
CA LEU A 136 -13.86 11.93 -7.59
C LEU A 136 -12.96 11.09 -8.52
N ILE A 137 -11.87 10.52 -7.98
CA ILE A 137 -10.96 9.67 -8.74
C ILE A 137 -11.69 8.39 -9.22
N ILE A 138 -12.49 7.76 -8.35
CA ILE A 138 -13.30 6.59 -8.70
C ILE A 138 -14.29 6.91 -9.82
N ASP A 139 -15.02 8.03 -9.71
CA ASP A 139 -16.02 8.44 -10.70
C ASP A 139 -15.37 8.70 -12.07
N GLU A 140 -14.19 9.33 -12.09
CA GLU A 140 -13.40 9.57 -13.31
C GLU A 140 -12.89 8.26 -13.92
N MET A 141 -12.33 7.36 -13.10
CA MET A 141 -11.89 6.04 -13.54
C MET A 141 -13.04 5.21 -14.08
N ALA A 142 -14.18 5.18 -13.39
CA ALA A 142 -15.36 4.43 -13.80
C ALA A 142 -15.90 4.95 -15.14
N SER A 143 -15.91 6.27 -15.34
CA SER A 143 -16.32 6.90 -16.59
C SER A 143 -15.38 6.53 -17.73
N THR A 144 -14.07 6.66 -17.51
CA THR A 144 -13.03 6.30 -18.51
C THR A 144 -13.14 4.83 -18.92
N ILE A 145 -13.27 3.92 -17.94
CA ILE A 145 -13.39 2.49 -18.23
C ILE A 145 -14.71 2.18 -18.96
N LYS A 146 -15.80 2.85 -18.62
CA LYS A 146 -17.08 2.69 -19.29
C LYS A 146 -17.03 3.17 -20.74
N GLU A 147 -16.34 4.26 -21.02
CA GLU A 147 -16.12 4.76 -22.38
C GLU A 147 -15.24 3.81 -23.20
N ASP A 148 -14.13 3.34 -22.62
CA ASP A 148 -13.15 2.50 -23.32
C ASP A 148 -13.62 1.05 -23.50
N LYS A 149 -14.37 0.51 -22.53
CA LYS A 149 -14.68 -0.93 -22.42
C LYS A 149 -16.17 -1.25 -22.36
N ASN A 150 -17.04 -0.24 -22.39
CA ASN A 150 -18.49 -0.41 -22.28
C ASN A 150 -18.92 -1.29 -21.08
N THR A 151 -18.16 -1.22 -19.99
CA THR A 151 -18.35 -2.03 -18.78
C THR A 151 -18.36 -1.14 -17.56
N ASP A 152 -19.32 -1.37 -16.66
CA ASP A 152 -19.38 -0.69 -15.38
C ASP A 152 -18.64 -1.51 -14.31
N VAL A 153 -17.50 -1.00 -13.84
CA VAL A 153 -16.65 -1.66 -12.85
C VAL A 153 -17.35 -1.84 -11.51
N SER A 154 -18.20 -0.89 -11.12
CA SER A 154 -18.89 -0.94 -9.83
C SER A 154 -19.85 -2.14 -9.76
N ASN A 155 -20.45 -2.48 -10.90
CA ASN A 155 -21.38 -3.60 -11.06
C ASN A 155 -20.70 -4.93 -11.44
N LEU A 156 -19.36 -4.94 -11.53
CA LEU A 156 -18.60 -6.13 -11.89
C LEU A 156 -18.64 -7.14 -10.74
N ASP A 157 -19.30 -8.27 -11.00
CA ASP A 157 -19.32 -9.42 -10.10
C ASP A 157 -18.08 -10.29 -10.36
N ILE A 158 -17.04 -10.05 -9.57
CA ILE A 158 -15.79 -10.81 -9.67
C ILE A 158 -16.03 -12.29 -9.33
N ASN A 159 -17.06 -12.60 -8.54
CA ASN A 159 -17.30 -13.97 -8.07
C ASN A 159 -17.75 -14.91 -9.18
N SER A 160 -18.35 -14.38 -10.26
CA SER A 160 -18.91 -15.14 -11.38
C SER A 160 -18.09 -15.08 -12.67
N MET A 161 -16.92 -14.43 -12.66
CA MET A 161 -16.06 -14.36 -13.85
C MET A 161 -15.53 -15.72 -14.27
N GLU A 162 -15.87 -16.16 -15.49
CA GLU A 162 -15.30 -17.36 -16.12
C GLU A 162 -13.79 -17.17 -16.35
N ARG A 163 -12.97 -18.10 -15.85
CA ARG A 163 -11.52 -18.05 -16.00
C ARG A 163 -10.86 -19.42 -15.88
N ILE A 164 -9.65 -19.54 -16.41
CA ILE A 164 -8.75 -20.65 -16.11
C ILE A 164 -8.35 -20.56 -14.64
N SER A 165 -8.65 -21.61 -13.87
CA SER A 165 -8.34 -21.70 -12.44
C SER A 165 -6.90 -22.17 -12.23
N ILE A 166 -6.14 -21.47 -11.40
CA ILE A 166 -4.74 -21.86 -11.11
C ILE A 166 -4.72 -23.15 -10.31
N LEU A 167 -5.71 -23.36 -9.45
CA LEU A 167 -5.84 -24.61 -8.71
C LEU A 167 -6.06 -25.80 -9.66
N ASP A 168 -6.62 -25.59 -10.85
CA ASP A 168 -6.76 -26.65 -11.86
C ASP A 168 -5.38 -27.01 -12.44
N LEU A 169 -4.51 -26.01 -12.64
CA LEU A 169 -3.14 -26.23 -13.09
C LEU A 169 -2.29 -26.92 -12.02
N ILE A 170 -2.38 -26.45 -10.78
CA ILE A 170 -1.65 -27.02 -9.65
C ILE A 170 -2.09 -28.47 -9.44
N SER A 171 -3.39 -28.72 -9.31
CA SER A 171 -3.95 -30.07 -9.05
C SER A 171 -3.61 -31.10 -10.14
N SER A 172 -3.28 -30.66 -11.36
CA SER A 172 -2.86 -31.53 -12.46
C SER A 172 -1.41 -32.03 -12.34
N ARG A 173 -0.57 -31.45 -11.47
CA ARG A 173 0.81 -31.89 -11.29
C ARG A 173 0.93 -33.05 -10.30
N GLU A 174 1.77 -34.02 -10.61
CA GLU A 174 2.02 -35.18 -9.73
C GLU A 174 2.87 -34.81 -8.50
N ASP A 175 3.58 -33.67 -8.54
CA ASP A 175 4.56 -33.26 -7.53
C ASP A 175 4.02 -32.29 -6.47
N VAL A 176 2.77 -31.86 -6.53
CA VAL A 176 2.20 -30.84 -5.60
C VAL A 176 2.36 -31.25 -4.15
N GLU A 177 2.09 -32.51 -3.82
CA GLU A 177 2.24 -32.99 -2.45
C GLU A 177 3.71 -32.89 -1.99
N THR A 178 4.65 -33.22 -2.88
CA THR A 178 6.09 -33.10 -2.61
C THR A 178 6.51 -31.64 -2.46
N TYR A 179 5.96 -30.74 -3.27
CA TYR A 179 6.19 -29.30 -3.17
C TYR A 179 5.69 -28.77 -1.81
N VAL A 180 4.45 -29.07 -1.44
CA VAL A 180 3.85 -28.64 -0.16
C VAL A 180 4.64 -29.16 1.03
N GLU A 181 5.15 -30.40 0.96
CA GLU A 181 6.01 -30.96 2.01
C GLU A 181 7.33 -30.20 2.17
N LYS A 182 7.92 -29.74 1.07
CA LYS A 182 9.20 -28.98 1.09
C LYS A 182 9.06 -27.56 1.58
N LEU A 183 7.84 -27.00 1.64
CA LEU A 183 7.62 -25.64 2.15
C LEU A 183 8.09 -25.52 3.60
N LYS A 184 9.02 -24.59 3.81
CA LYS A 184 9.51 -24.17 5.12
C LYS A 184 10.08 -22.76 4.97
N SER A 185 10.10 -22.01 6.06
CA SER A 185 10.84 -20.76 6.13
C SER A 185 12.35 -21.03 6.23
N ASP A 186 13.15 -20.22 5.56
CA ASP A 186 14.62 -20.27 5.62
C ASP A 186 15.16 -18.87 5.94
N LYS A 187 15.33 -18.63 7.25
CA LYS A 187 15.76 -17.32 7.75
C LYS A 187 17.15 -16.95 7.25
N VAL A 188 18.08 -17.91 7.20
CA VAL A 188 19.48 -17.64 6.84
C VAL A 188 19.59 -17.24 5.38
N ALA A 189 18.88 -17.95 4.49
CA ALA A 189 18.85 -17.59 3.08
C ALA A 189 18.25 -16.19 2.85
N ASN A 190 17.18 -15.86 3.58
CA ASN A 190 16.51 -14.56 3.45
C ASN A 190 17.36 -13.41 4.02
N ASP A 191 18.00 -13.58 5.18
CA ASP A 191 18.88 -12.58 5.78
C ASP A 191 20.07 -12.29 4.84
N ASN A 192 20.71 -13.33 4.28
CA ASN A 192 21.80 -13.16 3.31
C ASN A 192 21.37 -12.39 2.06
N HIS A 193 20.17 -12.67 1.55
CA HIS A 193 19.64 -11.96 0.38
C HIS A 193 19.38 -10.47 0.68
N LEU A 194 18.85 -10.16 1.87
CA LEU A 194 18.63 -8.77 2.29
C LEU A 194 19.95 -8.01 2.44
N ASP A 195 20.97 -8.64 3.02
CA ASP A 195 22.31 -8.05 3.14
C ASP A 195 22.95 -7.78 1.77
N GLU A 196 22.68 -8.63 0.76
CA GLU A 196 23.16 -8.44 -0.61
C GLU A 196 22.44 -7.31 -1.36
N VAL A 197 21.11 -7.23 -1.22
CA VAL A 197 20.27 -6.31 -2.01
C VAL A 197 20.14 -4.93 -1.37
N ALA A 198 20.15 -4.86 -0.04
CA ALA A 198 19.96 -3.63 0.73
C ALA A 198 20.96 -3.53 1.89
N PRO A 199 22.28 -3.43 1.59
CA PRO A 199 23.28 -3.29 2.63
C PRO A 199 23.07 -2.01 3.44
N LEU A 200 23.34 -2.06 4.75
CA LEU A 200 23.29 -0.90 5.62
C LEU A 200 24.33 0.15 5.17
N ASN A 201 23.88 1.22 4.52
CA ASN A 201 24.73 2.34 4.13
C ASN A 201 25.10 3.20 5.36
N SER A 202 26.38 3.55 5.46
CA SER A 202 26.93 4.37 6.55
C SER A 202 27.08 5.85 6.21
N GLU A 203 26.52 6.31 5.08
CA GLU A 203 26.64 7.71 4.63
C GLU A 203 25.58 8.61 5.26
N ASP A 204 25.98 9.84 5.63
CA ASP A 204 25.09 10.88 6.13
C ASP A 204 24.06 11.24 5.05
N GLN A 205 22.76 11.00 5.33
CA GLN A 205 21.68 11.33 4.40
C GLN A 205 21.44 12.84 4.37
N ASN A 206 21.53 13.46 3.19
CA ASN A 206 21.14 14.86 2.99
C ASN A 206 19.62 15.01 3.13
N CYS A 207 19.18 16.11 3.76
CA CYS A 207 17.76 16.47 3.83
C CYS A 207 17.32 17.10 2.50
N GLU A 208 17.02 16.27 1.51
CA GLU A 208 16.31 16.69 0.30
C GLU A 208 14.85 16.32 0.46
N ILE A 209 13.95 17.31 0.35
CA ILE A 209 12.58 17.00 -0.03
C ILE A 209 12.67 16.67 -1.50
N ASN A 210 12.69 15.38 -1.82
CA ASN A 210 12.33 14.93 -3.15
C ASN A 210 10.84 15.24 -3.29
N ILE A 211 10.53 16.46 -3.72
CA ILE A 211 9.32 16.68 -4.51
C ILE A 211 9.68 15.97 -5.80
N GLU A 212 9.47 14.65 -5.85
CA GLU A 212 9.45 13.95 -7.12
C GLU A 212 8.45 14.74 -7.95
N GLU A 213 8.94 15.45 -8.95
CA GLU A 213 8.07 16.04 -9.97
C GLU A 213 7.15 14.90 -10.36
N GLN A 214 5.86 15.04 -10.08
CA GLN A 214 4.89 14.11 -10.60
C GLN A 214 5.12 14.15 -12.10
N ASP A 215 5.71 13.08 -12.63
CA ASP A 215 5.74 12.86 -14.06
C ASP A 215 4.29 13.07 -14.51
N ASP A 216 4.02 13.99 -15.44
CA ASP A 216 2.68 14.43 -15.88
C ASP A 216 1.77 13.27 -16.39
N LYS A 217 2.20 12.03 -16.20
CA LYS A 217 1.63 10.75 -16.60
C LYS A 217 1.36 9.82 -15.42
N VAL A 218 1.19 10.30 -14.19
CA VAL A 218 0.64 9.45 -13.12
C VAL A 218 -0.80 9.08 -13.50
N GLY A 219 -0.98 7.87 -14.05
CA GLY A 219 -2.30 7.40 -14.46
C GLY A 219 -3.26 7.29 -13.27
N LEU A 220 -4.56 7.45 -13.54
CA LEU A 220 -5.63 7.39 -12.54
C LEU A 220 -5.55 6.19 -11.57
N PRO A 221 -5.17 4.95 -11.98
CA PRO A 221 -5.01 3.84 -11.04
C PRO A 221 -3.96 4.09 -9.96
N ASN A 222 -2.82 4.68 -10.32
CA ASN A 222 -1.76 5.00 -9.36
C ASN A 222 -2.19 6.14 -8.43
N LEU A 223 -2.88 7.14 -8.98
CA LEU A 223 -3.44 8.24 -8.19
C LEU A 223 -4.44 7.73 -7.15
N LEU A 224 -5.34 6.82 -7.54
CA LEU A 224 -6.28 6.18 -6.60
C LEU A 224 -5.54 5.42 -5.50
N LEU A 225 -4.53 4.63 -5.85
CA LEU A 225 -3.76 3.84 -4.90
C LEU A 225 -3.03 4.74 -3.88
N GLN A 226 -2.37 5.81 -4.35
CA GLN A 226 -1.70 6.78 -3.49
C GLN A 226 -2.67 7.50 -2.56
N ASN A 227 -3.84 7.90 -3.08
CA ASN A 227 -4.89 8.54 -2.29
C ASN A 227 -5.47 7.60 -1.22
N LEU A 228 -5.78 6.35 -1.57
CA LEU A 228 -6.26 5.33 -0.62
C LEU A 228 -5.21 5.01 0.45
N SER A 229 -3.95 4.96 0.07
CA SER A 229 -2.81 4.76 0.95
C SER A 229 -2.70 5.90 1.99
N LEU A 230 -2.78 7.15 1.55
CA LEU A 230 -2.82 8.31 2.44
C LEU A 230 -4.09 8.32 3.31
N TYR A 231 -5.26 8.05 2.73
CA TYR A 231 -6.53 7.99 3.45
C TYR A 231 -6.51 6.96 4.58
N SER A 232 -5.93 5.80 4.31
CA SER A 232 -5.71 4.74 5.29
C SER A 232 -4.77 5.16 6.42
N ARG A 233 -3.65 5.84 6.11
CA ARG A 233 -2.72 6.36 7.13
C ARG A 233 -3.35 7.46 7.99
N VAL A 234 -4.11 8.37 7.38
CA VAL A 234 -4.87 9.41 8.09
C VAL A 234 -5.91 8.77 9.00
N PHE A 235 -6.67 7.78 8.52
CA PHE A 235 -7.64 7.02 9.33
C PHE A 235 -7.01 6.34 10.54
N ARG A 236 -5.85 5.72 10.35
CA ARG A 236 -5.07 5.11 11.43
C ARG A 236 -4.66 6.16 12.48
N ASN A 237 -4.31 7.36 12.06
CA ASN A 237 -3.82 8.45 12.91
C ASN A 237 -4.94 9.26 13.59
N THR A 238 -6.16 9.25 13.04
CA THR A 238 -7.37 9.82 13.64
C THR A 238 -7.98 8.87 14.67
N GLU A 239 -7.24 8.61 15.74
CA GLU A 239 -7.59 7.57 16.70
C GLU A 239 -8.58 7.97 17.80
N LEU A 240 -8.73 9.27 18.03
CA LEU A 240 -9.55 9.82 19.13
C LEU A 240 -10.98 10.15 18.69
N THR A 241 -11.36 9.75 17.48
CA THR A 241 -12.75 9.86 17.01
C THR A 241 -13.65 8.96 17.86
N MET A 242 -14.61 9.57 18.56
CA MET A 242 -15.51 8.90 19.50
C MET A 242 -16.81 8.38 18.86
N ASP A 243 -16.91 8.40 17.53
CA ASP A 243 -18.09 7.99 16.78
C ASP A 243 -17.82 6.62 16.10
N PRO A 244 -18.30 5.50 16.67
CA PRO A 244 -17.99 4.17 16.16
C PRO A 244 -18.63 3.92 14.79
N GLU A 245 -19.87 4.38 14.58
CA GLU A 245 -20.59 4.19 13.31
C GLU A 245 -19.85 4.89 12.18
N LYS A 246 -19.53 6.18 12.36
CA LYS A 246 -18.73 6.91 11.36
C LYS A 246 -17.34 6.30 11.15
N THR A 247 -16.73 5.76 12.19
CA THR A 247 -15.43 5.09 12.06
C THR A 247 -15.54 3.86 11.17
N ILE A 248 -16.60 3.06 11.31
CA ILE A 248 -16.87 1.90 10.46
C ILE A 248 -17.24 2.35 9.05
N ASP A 249 -18.04 3.39 8.87
CA ASP A 249 -18.41 3.92 7.55
C ASP A 249 -17.19 4.40 6.76
N ILE A 250 -16.31 5.19 7.40
CA ILE A 250 -15.05 5.66 6.79
C ILE A 250 -14.14 4.49 6.43
N PHE A 251 -14.05 3.48 7.31
CA PHE A 251 -13.28 2.29 7.00
C PHE A 251 -13.89 1.48 5.85
N ASN A 252 -15.22 1.39 5.77
CA ASN A 252 -15.91 0.77 4.66
C ASN A 252 -15.58 1.48 3.35
N ASP A 253 -15.62 2.81 3.31
CA ASP A 253 -15.26 3.59 2.12
C ASP A 253 -13.82 3.30 1.66
N ILE A 254 -12.87 3.24 2.60
CA ILE A 254 -11.48 2.87 2.28
C ILE A 254 -11.43 1.48 1.67
N THR A 255 -12.09 0.50 2.30
CA THR A 255 -12.08 -0.89 1.81
C THR A 255 -12.78 -1.02 0.45
N ASP A 256 -13.86 -0.29 0.22
CA ASP A 256 -14.60 -0.31 -1.05
C ASP A 256 -13.80 0.37 -2.16
N GLY A 257 -13.01 1.40 -1.83
CA GLY A 257 -12.03 1.98 -2.76
C GLY A 257 -10.95 0.99 -3.19
N TYR A 258 -10.39 0.21 -2.25
CA TYR A 258 -9.45 -0.87 -2.59
C TYR A 258 -10.12 -1.98 -3.42
N MET A 259 -11.37 -2.32 -3.12
CA MET A 259 -12.15 -3.27 -3.94
C MET A 259 -12.39 -2.74 -5.35
N PHE A 260 -12.71 -1.46 -5.51
CA PHE A 260 -12.85 -0.83 -6.83
C PHE A 260 -11.54 -0.85 -7.62
N TYR A 261 -10.42 -0.50 -6.98
CA TYR A 261 -9.09 -0.58 -7.60
C TYR A 261 -8.77 -2.01 -8.07
N MET A 262 -9.02 -3.01 -7.22
CA MET A 262 -8.86 -4.42 -7.57
C MET A 262 -9.74 -4.83 -8.75
N LYS A 263 -11.03 -4.49 -8.73
CA LYS A 263 -11.98 -4.77 -9.83
C LYS A 263 -11.51 -4.16 -11.14
N SER A 264 -11.06 -2.91 -11.10
CA SER A 264 -10.52 -2.18 -12.26
C SER A 264 -9.31 -2.90 -12.83
N PHE A 265 -8.37 -3.32 -11.97
CA PHE A 265 -7.18 -4.04 -12.40
C PHE A 265 -7.50 -5.43 -12.96
N ILE A 266 -8.38 -6.19 -12.29
CA ILE A 266 -8.83 -7.50 -12.77
C ILE A 266 -9.49 -7.36 -14.15
N LEU A 267 -10.30 -6.33 -14.37
CA LEU A 267 -10.90 -6.04 -15.68
C LEU A 267 -9.84 -5.63 -16.73
N MET A 268 -8.81 -4.89 -16.32
CA MET A 268 -7.67 -4.59 -17.19
C MET A 268 -6.87 -5.82 -17.60
N MET A 269 -6.87 -6.87 -16.78
CA MET A 269 -6.19 -8.14 -17.03
C MET A 269 -7.10 -9.23 -17.62
N ASP A 270 -8.31 -8.87 -18.06
CA ASP A 270 -9.20 -9.86 -18.68
C ASP A 270 -8.67 -10.33 -20.04
N GLU A 271 -8.74 -11.64 -20.29
CA GLU A 271 -8.32 -12.24 -21.55
C GLU A 271 -9.00 -11.60 -22.76
N SER A 272 -10.31 -11.32 -22.65
CA SER A 272 -11.09 -10.72 -23.73
C SER A 272 -10.61 -9.32 -24.13
N TYR A 273 -9.95 -8.61 -23.21
CA TYR A 273 -9.37 -7.29 -23.46
C TYR A 273 -7.89 -7.40 -23.83
N VAL A 274 -7.09 -8.13 -23.06
CA VAL A 274 -5.62 -8.15 -23.20
C VAL A 274 -5.18 -8.89 -24.47
N ILE A 275 -5.82 -10.02 -24.78
CA ILE A 275 -5.39 -10.88 -25.89
C ILE A 275 -5.51 -10.13 -27.24
N PRO A 276 -6.62 -9.47 -27.59
CA PRO A 276 -6.70 -8.74 -28.87
C PRO A 276 -5.61 -7.68 -29.09
N TYR A 277 -5.13 -7.02 -28.03
CA TYR A 277 -4.06 -6.01 -28.16
C TYR A 277 -2.67 -6.63 -28.32
N ILE A 278 -2.40 -7.73 -27.61
CA ILE A 278 -1.06 -8.33 -27.57
C ILE A 278 -0.88 -9.36 -28.67
N LEU A 279 -1.94 -10.09 -29.05
CA LEU A 279 -1.91 -11.19 -29.99
C LEU A 279 -1.27 -10.81 -31.34
N PRO A 280 -1.54 -9.64 -31.97
CA PRO A 280 -0.89 -9.28 -33.22
C PRO A 280 0.64 -9.15 -33.10
N ALA A 281 1.12 -8.58 -31.99
CA ALA A 281 2.56 -8.45 -31.72
C ALA A 281 3.18 -9.82 -31.40
N LEU A 282 2.46 -10.64 -30.63
CA LEU A 282 2.87 -11.99 -30.27
C LEU A 282 2.95 -12.88 -31.51
N GLU A 283 1.93 -12.88 -32.37
CA GLU A 283 1.88 -13.64 -33.62
C GLU A 283 3.00 -13.26 -34.58
N LYS A 284 3.28 -11.97 -34.71
CA LYS A 284 4.43 -11.49 -35.49
C LYS A 284 5.73 -12.09 -34.96
N LYS A 285 5.95 -12.04 -33.64
CA LYS A 285 7.17 -12.57 -33.03
C LYS A 285 7.27 -14.09 -33.16
N MET A 286 6.16 -14.79 -32.94
CA MET A 286 6.08 -16.25 -33.12
C MET A 286 6.34 -16.69 -34.57
N ALA A 287 5.95 -15.87 -35.55
CA ALA A 287 6.24 -16.09 -36.95
C ALA A 287 7.73 -15.84 -37.28
N GLU A 288 8.33 -14.78 -36.72
CA GLU A 288 9.78 -14.51 -36.84
C GLU A 288 10.62 -15.66 -36.26
N ASP A 289 10.18 -16.25 -35.16
CA ASP A 289 10.85 -17.36 -34.48
C ASP A 289 10.54 -18.74 -35.10
N ASN A 290 9.80 -18.80 -36.21
CA ASN A 290 9.41 -20.02 -36.94
C ASN A 290 8.74 -21.11 -36.08
N LEU A 291 7.92 -20.71 -35.10
CA LEU A 291 7.19 -21.65 -34.25
C LEU A 291 6.12 -22.43 -35.03
N SER A 292 6.00 -23.72 -34.73
CA SER A 292 4.91 -24.56 -35.23
C SER A 292 3.56 -24.15 -34.63
N GLU A 293 2.45 -24.51 -35.28
CA GLU A 293 1.10 -24.23 -34.76
C GLU A 293 0.83 -24.85 -33.37
N LYS A 294 1.49 -25.96 -33.06
CA LYS A 294 1.44 -26.56 -31.71
C LYS A 294 2.13 -25.68 -30.68
N GLU A 295 3.30 -25.12 -31.01
CA GLU A 295 4.05 -24.21 -30.13
C GLU A 295 3.34 -22.88 -29.96
N LYS A 296 2.74 -22.32 -31.02
CA LYS A 296 1.94 -21.08 -30.93
C LYS A 296 0.77 -21.21 -29.96
N LYS A 297 0.01 -22.31 -30.05
CA LYS A 297 -1.09 -22.59 -29.09
C LYS A 297 -0.57 -22.67 -27.67
N LYS A 298 0.57 -23.33 -27.45
CA LYS A 298 1.22 -23.46 -26.14
C LYS A 298 1.61 -22.12 -25.55
N VAL A 299 2.17 -21.21 -26.36
CA VAL A 299 2.52 -19.85 -25.92
C VAL A 299 1.27 -19.06 -25.50
N ILE A 300 0.19 -19.15 -26.27
CA ILE A 300 -1.08 -18.47 -25.95
C ILE A 300 -1.69 -19.03 -24.65
N GLU A 301 -1.69 -20.35 -24.46
CA GLU A 301 -2.16 -20.99 -23.22
C GLU A 301 -1.32 -20.61 -22.00
N LEU A 302 0.01 -20.51 -22.16
CA LEU A 302 0.90 -20.04 -21.10
C LEU A 302 0.61 -18.59 -20.74
N PHE A 303 0.39 -17.73 -21.74
CA PHE A 303 0.05 -16.34 -21.51
C PHE A 303 -1.27 -16.19 -20.73
N LYS A 304 -2.32 -16.92 -21.13
CA LYS A 304 -3.59 -16.96 -20.39
C LYS A 304 -3.40 -17.42 -18.94
N THR A 305 -2.56 -18.44 -18.74
CA THR A 305 -2.20 -18.93 -17.41
C THR A 305 -1.53 -17.85 -16.55
N VAL A 306 -0.63 -17.05 -17.13
CA VAL A 306 0.01 -15.92 -16.43
C VAL A 306 -1.02 -14.85 -16.05
N LEU A 307 -1.95 -14.51 -16.95
CA LEU A 307 -3.04 -13.57 -16.63
C LEU A 307 -3.92 -14.08 -15.49
N SER A 308 -4.29 -15.36 -15.51
CA SER A 308 -5.00 -15.99 -14.39
C SER A 308 -4.19 -15.94 -13.10
N LEU A 309 -2.88 -16.22 -13.15
CA LEU A 309 -1.97 -16.11 -12.00
C LEU A 309 -2.02 -14.74 -11.35
N VAL A 310 -1.84 -13.70 -12.16
CA VAL A 310 -1.86 -12.31 -11.70
C VAL A 310 -3.22 -11.98 -11.06
N ARG A 311 -4.33 -12.33 -11.73
CA ARG A 311 -5.69 -12.06 -11.24
C ARG A 311 -5.97 -12.71 -9.89
N SER A 312 -5.54 -13.96 -9.69
CA SER A 312 -5.80 -14.67 -8.43
C SER A 312 -4.86 -14.25 -7.29
N ALA A 313 -3.71 -13.67 -7.60
CA ALA A 313 -2.82 -13.07 -6.61
C ALA A 313 -3.26 -11.65 -6.18
N MET A 314 -4.15 -10.99 -6.94
CA MET A 314 -4.56 -9.61 -6.64
C MET A 314 -5.15 -9.42 -5.23
N PRO A 315 -6.03 -10.29 -4.70
CA PRO A 315 -6.51 -10.14 -3.32
C PRO A 315 -5.37 -10.13 -2.30
N ASN A 316 -4.31 -10.92 -2.50
CA ASN A 316 -3.11 -10.89 -1.65
C ASN A 316 -2.31 -9.60 -1.83
N ASN A 317 -2.18 -9.10 -3.06
CA ASN A 317 -1.51 -7.83 -3.33
C ASN A 317 -2.24 -6.65 -2.65
N ILE A 318 -3.56 -6.55 -2.81
CA ILE A 318 -4.39 -5.53 -2.15
C ILE A 318 -4.24 -5.64 -0.64
N GLN A 319 -4.28 -6.86 -0.12
CA GLN A 319 -4.07 -7.08 1.29
C GLN A 319 -2.68 -6.57 1.74
N MET A 320 -1.60 -6.85 1.01
CA MET A 320 -0.26 -6.37 1.37
C MET A 320 -0.23 -4.84 1.46
N VAL A 321 -0.75 -4.16 0.43
CA VAL A 321 -0.86 -2.70 0.41
C VAL A 321 -1.66 -2.19 1.62
N MET A 322 -2.81 -2.81 1.92
CA MET A 322 -3.62 -2.43 3.08
C MET A 322 -2.89 -2.66 4.40
N THR A 323 -2.19 -3.79 4.56
CA THR A 323 -1.43 -4.12 5.77
C THR A 323 -0.34 -3.09 6.01
N ASP A 324 0.41 -2.68 4.98
CA ASP A 324 1.50 -1.72 5.14
C ASP A 324 1.04 -0.36 5.71
N VAL A 325 -0.20 0.04 5.42
CA VAL A 325 -0.73 1.34 5.85
C VAL A 325 -1.66 1.27 7.07
N ILE A 326 -2.45 0.22 7.22
CA ILE A 326 -3.44 0.06 8.30
C ILE A 326 -2.86 -0.69 9.50
N SER A 327 -1.86 -1.57 9.29
CA SER A 327 -1.34 -2.41 10.37
C SER A 327 -0.86 -1.57 11.55
N SER A 328 -1.29 -2.00 12.72
CA SER A 328 -0.96 -1.37 13.99
C SER A 328 -1.05 -2.42 15.08
N LYS A 329 -0.14 -2.35 16.06
CA LYS A 329 -0.22 -3.19 17.26
C LYS A 329 -1.41 -2.79 18.17
N LYS A 330 -2.14 -1.72 17.83
CA LYS A 330 -3.30 -1.23 18.59
C LYS A 330 -4.53 -2.12 18.34
N PRO A 331 -5.22 -2.62 19.38
CA PRO A 331 -6.42 -3.47 19.23
C PRO A 331 -7.58 -2.82 18.46
N ARG A 332 -7.66 -1.48 18.42
CA ARG A 332 -8.73 -0.73 17.75
C ARG A 332 -8.89 -1.13 16.28
N ILE A 333 -7.77 -1.20 15.54
CA ILE A 333 -7.80 -1.52 14.10
C ILE A 333 -8.26 -2.95 13.88
N GLU A 334 -7.76 -3.89 14.69
CA GLU A 334 -8.20 -5.29 14.65
C GLU A 334 -9.71 -5.42 14.87
N ASN A 335 -10.27 -4.68 15.84
CA ASN A 335 -11.69 -4.68 16.15
C ASN A 335 -12.54 -4.08 15.02
N ILE A 336 -12.07 -2.98 14.41
CA ILE A 336 -12.73 -2.36 13.25
C ILE A 336 -12.78 -3.35 12.09
N ILE A 337 -11.66 -4.02 11.77
CA ILE A 337 -11.62 -5.01 10.71
C ILE A 337 -12.58 -6.17 11.00
N LYS A 338 -12.61 -6.70 12.23
CA LYS A 338 -13.54 -7.76 12.63
C LYS A 338 -15.00 -7.33 12.48
N ALA A 339 -15.36 -6.13 12.97
CA ALA A 339 -16.71 -5.60 12.85
C ALA A 339 -17.12 -5.38 11.39
N THR A 340 -16.22 -4.92 10.54
CA THR A 340 -16.48 -4.78 9.10
C THR A 340 -16.68 -6.14 8.42
N ARG A 341 -15.91 -7.17 8.81
CA ARG A 341 -16.08 -8.55 8.31
C ARG A 341 -17.42 -9.16 8.70
N GLU A 342 -17.90 -8.89 9.90
CA GLU A 342 -19.21 -9.39 10.37
C GLU A 342 -20.38 -8.78 9.60
N ASN A 343 -20.20 -7.57 9.03
CA ASN A 343 -21.24 -6.82 8.32
C ASN A 343 -21.15 -6.90 6.79
N THR A 344 -20.10 -7.51 6.22
CA THR A 344 -19.95 -7.63 4.76
C THR A 344 -20.56 -8.93 4.23
N THR A 345 -21.25 -8.84 3.10
CA THR A 345 -21.73 -10.01 2.35
C THR A 345 -20.80 -10.39 1.20
N ASP A 346 -19.84 -9.54 0.84
CA ASP A 346 -18.84 -9.80 -0.19
C ASP A 346 -17.76 -10.75 0.35
N GLU A 347 -17.70 -11.96 -0.22
CA GLU A 347 -16.78 -13.02 0.17
C GLU A 347 -15.31 -12.67 -0.09
N VAL A 348 -15.02 -11.93 -1.16
CA VAL A 348 -13.65 -11.52 -1.53
C VAL A 348 -13.19 -10.40 -0.60
N LYS A 349 -14.05 -9.41 -0.32
CA LYS A 349 -13.79 -8.39 0.69
C LYS A 349 -13.55 -9.03 2.07
N ASN A 350 -14.38 -10.00 2.46
CA ASN A 350 -14.19 -10.75 3.70
C ASN A 350 -12.84 -11.49 3.74
N ALA A 351 -12.43 -12.10 2.62
CA ALA A 351 -11.15 -12.78 2.51
C ALA A 351 -9.95 -11.83 2.63
N ILE A 352 -9.96 -10.70 1.92
CA ILE A 352 -8.91 -9.67 1.99
C ILE A 352 -8.75 -9.17 3.43
N LEU A 353 -9.85 -8.82 4.08
CA LEU A 353 -9.82 -8.37 5.48
C LEU A 353 -9.35 -9.47 6.43
N GLY A 354 -9.71 -10.73 6.17
CA GLY A 354 -9.16 -11.88 6.88
C GLY A 354 -7.65 -11.99 6.72
N TYR A 355 -7.13 -11.85 5.51
CA TYR A 355 -5.69 -11.88 5.24
C TYR A 355 -4.94 -10.71 5.91
N VAL A 356 -5.55 -9.52 6.05
CA VAL A 356 -4.98 -8.40 6.82
C VAL A 356 -4.88 -8.79 8.30
N LEU A 357 -5.92 -9.41 8.88
CA LEU A 357 -5.90 -9.88 10.28
C LEU A 357 -4.83 -10.94 10.54
N MET A 358 -4.57 -11.81 9.55
CA MET A 358 -3.49 -12.81 9.62
C MET A 358 -2.10 -12.16 9.74
N ASP A 359 -1.88 -11.02 9.08
CA ASP A 359 -0.59 -10.31 9.13
C ASP A 359 -0.45 -9.40 10.35
N ILE A 360 -1.57 -8.96 10.94
CA ILE A 360 -1.53 -8.18 12.18
C ILE A 360 -1.12 -9.07 13.36
N LYS A 361 -1.60 -10.32 13.41
CA LYS A 361 -1.20 -11.30 14.43
C LYS A 361 -1.27 -12.75 13.95
N ASP A 362 -0.22 -13.49 14.28
CA ASP A 362 -0.09 -14.91 13.95
C ASP A 362 -1.19 -15.80 14.53
N GLU A 363 -1.74 -15.43 15.70
CA GLU A 363 -2.85 -16.14 16.34
C GLU A 363 -4.12 -16.21 15.47
N ASN A 364 -4.25 -15.29 14.52
CA ASN A 364 -5.37 -15.24 13.58
C ASN A 364 -5.19 -16.17 12.38
N ILE A 365 -3.97 -16.63 12.07
CA ILE A 365 -3.67 -17.39 10.84
C ILE A 365 -4.52 -18.65 10.75
N LEU A 366 -4.39 -19.57 11.71
CA LEU A 366 -5.05 -20.87 11.64
C LEU A 366 -6.59 -20.77 11.71
N PRO A 367 -7.20 -19.99 12.62
CA PRO A 367 -8.65 -19.81 12.66
C PRO A 367 -9.22 -19.27 11.34
N LEU A 368 -8.57 -18.26 10.75
CA LEU A 368 -9.05 -17.64 9.53
C LEU A 368 -8.83 -18.52 8.29
N VAL A 369 -7.74 -19.30 8.24
CA VAL A 369 -7.56 -20.30 7.18
C VAL A 369 -8.67 -21.36 7.23
N ASN A 370 -9.03 -21.82 8.44
CA ASN A 370 -10.11 -22.80 8.62
C ASN A 370 -11.49 -22.22 8.31
N GLU A 371 -11.70 -20.93 8.53
CA GLU A 371 -12.93 -20.22 8.15
C GLU A 371 -13.02 -20.07 6.63
N LEU A 372 -12.01 -19.43 6.01
CA LEU A 372 -12.00 -19.08 4.59
C LEU A 372 -11.95 -20.31 3.68
N SER A 373 -11.31 -21.41 4.10
CA SER A 373 -11.29 -22.67 3.32
C SER A 373 -12.67 -23.29 3.11
N LYS A 374 -13.70 -22.87 3.86
CA LYS A 374 -15.09 -23.35 3.67
C LYS A 374 -15.84 -22.57 2.59
N ILE A 375 -15.35 -21.39 2.20
CA ILE A 375 -15.98 -20.53 1.21
C ILE A 375 -15.77 -21.13 -0.18
N LYS A 376 -16.84 -21.41 -0.92
CA LYS A 376 -16.75 -22.11 -2.23
C LYS A 376 -16.40 -21.20 -3.41
N ASN A 377 -15.96 -19.99 -3.12
CA ASN A 377 -15.57 -18.99 -4.11
C ASN A 377 -14.18 -19.29 -4.69
N ASN A 378 -14.08 -19.37 -6.02
CA ASN A 378 -12.82 -19.69 -6.69
C ASN A 378 -11.72 -18.67 -6.40
N ILE A 379 -12.05 -17.37 -6.32
CA ILE A 379 -11.09 -16.32 -6.03
C ILE A 379 -10.52 -16.50 -4.63
N VAL A 380 -11.42 -16.67 -3.65
CA VAL A 380 -11.03 -16.85 -2.25
C VAL A 380 -10.16 -18.09 -2.08
N GLN A 381 -10.50 -19.21 -2.73
CA GLN A 381 -9.70 -20.44 -2.63
C GLN A 381 -8.31 -20.30 -3.24
N GLU A 382 -8.20 -19.65 -4.41
CA GLU A 382 -6.91 -19.42 -5.06
C GLU A 382 -6.04 -18.42 -4.28
N SER A 383 -6.61 -17.30 -3.83
CA SER A 383 -5.88 -16.32 -3.01
C SER A 383 -5.53 -16.88 -1.63
N LEU A 384 -6.36 -17.79 -1.08
CA LEU A 384 -6.08 -18.47 0.18
C LEU A 384 -4.89 -19.43 0.01
N PHE A 385 -4.82 -20.14 -1.12
CA PHE A 385 -3.66 -20.98 -1.44
C PHE A 385 -2.36 -20.14 -1.44
N PHE A 386 -2.35 -18.98 -2.09
CA PHE A 386 -1.20 -18.07 -2.05
C PHE A 386 -0.90 -17.54 -0.65
N LYS A 387 -1.94 -17.16 0.12
CA LYS A 387 -1.77 -16.66 1.48
C LYS A 387 -1.15 -17.69 2.41
N ILE A 388 -1.60 -18.95 2.35
CA ILE A 388 -1.05 -20.01 3.19
C ILE A 388 0.41 -20.30 2.81
N ASN A 389 0.73 -20.34 1.51
CA ASN A 389 2.12 -20.49 1.06
C ASN A 389 3.00 -19.36 1.60
N HIS A 390 2.55 -18.11 1.48
CA HIS A 390 3.26 -16.95 2.01
C HIS A 390 3.48 -17.11 3.52
N ALA A 391 2.43 -17.40 4.29
CA ALA A 391 2.52 -17.57 5.74
C ALA A 391 3.53 -18.64 6.18
N ILE A 392 3.62 -19.78 5.47
CA ILE A 392 4.60 -20.84 5.79
C ILE A 392 6.04 -20.40 5.48
N ILE A 393 6.26 -19.66 4.38
CA ILE A 393 7.60 -19.29 3.93
C ILE A 393 8.13 -18.05 4.68
N SER A 394 7.25 -17.11 5.03
CA SER A 394 7.64 -15.82 5.63
C SER A 394 7.65 -15.82 7.15
N ASN A 395 6.86 -16.69 7.81
CA ASN A 395 6.76 -16.68 9.26
C ASN A 395 7.69 -17.72 9.91
N TYR A 396 8.77 -17.23 10.52
CA TYR A 396 9.79 -18.05 11.17
C TYR A 396 9.36 -18.62 12.53
N ASP A 397 8.35 -18.01 13.17
CA ASP A 397 7.94 -18.31 14.54
C ASP A 397 6.67 -19.19 14.60
N LEU A 398 6.10 -19.56 13.45
CA LEU A 398 4.94 -20.44 13.38
C LEU A 398 5.20 -21.81 14.06
N PRO A 399 4.35 -22.26 14.99
CA PRO A 399 4.48 -23.57 15.59
C PRO A 399 4.43 -24.68 14.53
N ARG A 400 5.27 -25.70 14.67
CA ARG A 400 5.31 -26.84 13.73
C ARG A 400 3.93 -27.48 13.51
N LYS A 401 3.12 -27.59 14.56
CA LYS A 401 1.76 -28.11 14.48
C LYS A 401 0.88 -27.29 13.54
N ASP A 402 1.02 -25.96 13.58
CA ASP A 402 0.25 -25.05 12.74
C ASP A 402 0.74 -25.13 11.29
N ILE A 403 2.06 -25.22 11.07
CA ILE A 403 2.65 -25.47 9.75
C ILE A 403 2.09 -26.76 9.12
N GLU A 404 2.06 -27.87 9.87
CA GLU A 404 1.49 -29.14 9.39
C GLU A 404 -0.01 -29.00 9.07
N SER A 405 -0.76 -28.27 9.91
CA SER A 405 -2.18 -28.00 9.65
C SER A 405 -2.39 -27.16 8.39
N LEU A 406 -1.55 -26.15 8.17
CA LEU A 406 -1.59 -25.29 6.99
C LEU A 406 -1.23 -26.07 5.72
N LYS A 407 -0.20 -26.92 5.77
CA LYS A 407 0.14 -27.85 4.68
C LYS A 407 -1.00 -28.82 4.39
N GLY A 408 -1.66 -29.35 5.41
CA GLY A 408 -2.84 -30.19 5.26
C GLY A 408 -3.98 -29.47 4.52
N THR A 409 -4.24 -28.20 4.87
CA THR A 409 -5.23 -27.37 4.17
C THR A 409 -4.82 -27.09 2.72
N LEU A 410 -3.56 -26.76 2.44
CA LEU A 410 -3.06 -26.58 1.07
C LEU A 410 -3.30 -27.81 0.20
N LYS A 411 -2.97 -29.01 0.71
CA LYS A 411 -3.24 -30.27 0.02
C LYS A 411 -4.72 -30.44 -0.25
N LYS A 412 -5.58 -30.18 0.74
CA LYS A 412 -7.02 -30.28 0.57
C LYS A 412 -7.55 -29.33 -0.51
N ILE A 413 -7.13 -28.06 -0.51
CA ILE A 413 -7.52 -27.07 -1.53
C ILE A 413 -7.08 -27.55 -2.93
N ALA A 414 -5.88 -28.11 -3.06
CA ALA A 414 -5.39 -28.67 -4.32
C ALA A 414 -6.14 -29.95 -4.76
N ILE A 415 -6.49 -30.84 -3.83
CA ILE A 415 -7.15 -32.13 -4.12
C ILE A 415 -8.65 -31.96 -4.41
N ASP A 416 -9.36 -31.11 -3.66
CA ASP A 416 -10.80 -30.90 -3.83
C ASP A 416 -11.13 -30.37 -5.26
N LYS A 417 -10.21 -29.60 -5.86
CA LYS A 417 -10.26 -29.15 -7.26
C LYS A 417 -9.93 -30.24 -8.27
N LYS A 418 -9.04 -31.16 -7.94
CA LYS A 418 -8.70 -32.34 -8.78
C LYS A 418 -9.93 -33.21 -9.07
N MET A 419 -10.89 -33.25 -8.15
CA MET A 419 -12.14 -34.03 -8.29
C MET A 419 -13.20 -33.34 -9.17
N THR A 420 -13.04 -32.07 -9.53
CA THR A 420 -14.07 -31.30 -10.25
C THR A 420 -13.83 -31.16 -11.76
N ASN A 421 -12.61 -31.38 -12.27
CA ASN A 421 -12.26 -31.21 -13.70
C ASN A 421 -11.36 -32.35 -14.25
N MET A 422 -11.96 -33.35 -14.92
CA MET A 422 -11.36 -34.04 -16.09
C MET A 422 -12.04 -33.42 -17.32
N PRO A 423 -11.41 -33.05 -18.47
CA PRO A 423 -10.13 -33.53 -19.03
C PRO A 423 -9.28 -32.49 -19.83
N THR A 424 -9.58 -31.18 -19.82
CA THR A 424 -9.10 -30.24 -20.88
C THR A 424 -7.75 -29.55 -20.63
N ILE A 425 -7.29 -29.41 -19.39
CA ILE A 425 -6.01 -28.74 -19.04
C ILE A 425 -4.88 -29.76 -18.83
N SER A 426 -5.22 -30.99 -18.43
CA SER A 426 -4.26 -32.10 -18.25
C SER A 426 -3.51 -32.46 -19.55
N SER A 427 -4.16 -32.30 -20.71
CA SER A 427 -3.54 -32.49 -22.03
C SER A 427 -2.56 -31.38 -22.43
N ALA A 428 -2.79 -30.14 -21.99
CA ALA A 428 -1.87 -29.03 -22.21
C ALA A 428 -0.62 -29.12 -21.32
N MET A 429 -0.79 -29.58 -20.08
CA MET A 429 0.29 -29.70 -19.08
C MET A 429 1.18 -30.94 -19.27
N SER A 430 0.63 -32.07 -19.73
CA SER A 430 1.45 -33.24 -20.13
C SER A 430 2.41 -32.88 -21.28
N ALA A 431 1.97 -32.05 -22.23
CA ALA A 431 2.83 -31.50 -23.29
C ALA A 431 3.86 -30.45 -22.82
N ILE A 432 3.78 -29.99 -21.57
CA ILE A 432 4.78 -29.10 -20.94
C ILE A 432 5.86 -29.93 -20.22
N ASN A 433 5.50 -31.05 -19.59
CA ASN A 433 6.43 -31.89 -18.83
C ASN A 433 7.22 -32.89 -19.69
N ASP A 434 6.70 -33.33 -20.84
CA ASP A 434 7.35 -34.38 -21.65
C ASP A 434 8.67 -33.95 -22.33
N ASP A 435 8.99 -32.65 -22.40
CA ASP A 435 10.19 -32.13 -23.11
C ASP A 435 11.27 -31.50 -22.19
N GLY A 436 11.18 -31.64 -20.87
CA GLY A 436 12.32 -31.40 -19.96
C GLY A 436 12.86 -29.96 -19.84
N ILE A 437 12.00 -28.94 -19.94
CA ILE A 437 12.42 -27.52 -19.90
C ILE A 437 12.34 -26.87 -18.50
N ILE A 438 11.71 -27.51 -17.52
CA ILE A 438 11.80 -27.07 -16.11
C ILE A 438 12.77 -28.01 -15.39
N LYS A 439 14.01 -27.53 -15.21
CA LYS A 439 14.94 -28.05 -14.20
C LYS A 439 14.83 -27.24 -12.93
#